data_AF-A0A2P5WPW1-F1
#
_entry.id   AF-A0A2P5WPW1-F1
#
_cell.length_a   1.000
_cell.length_b   1.000
_cell.length_c   1.000
_cell.angle_alpha   90.00
_cell.angle_beta   90.00
_cell.angle_gamma   90.00
#
_symmetry.space_group_name_H-M   'P 1'
#
loop_
_entity.id
_entity.type
_entity.pdbx_description
1 polymer ?
#
loop_
_entity_poly.entity_id
_entity_poly.type
_entity_poly.pdbx_seq_one_letter_code
_entity_poly.pdbx_strand_id
1 'polypeptide(L)'
;MGSTETKAQEKQEERKPVCPLPPPDLPPKFKQHILEEMGGTGLVLVIQKIIFYSDVTLLPVVSPYPSPKSRLMNSSTRQRLKSWLGSQKPMQVCLLDPSLKQTSITFNKWVMGNTSLYVLTNT
;
A
#
# COMPACT_ATOMS: atom_id res chain seq x y z
N MET A 1 -53.61 20.23 -20.56
CA MET A 1 -52.92 18.94 -20.75
C MET A 1 -51.47 19.20 -20.41
N GLY A 2 -51.02 18.73 -19.24
CA GLY A 2 -49.68 18.98 -18.72
C GLY A 2 -48.69 17.96 -19.27
N SER A 3 -47.65 18.44 -19.93
CA SER A 3 -46.51 17.61 -20.36
C SER A 3 -45.53 17.52 -19.20
N THR A 4 -45.43 16.35 -18.58
CA THR A 4 -44.38 16.03 -17.62
C THR A 4 -43.12 15.61 -18.39
N GLU A 5 -42.14 16.50 -18.47
CA GLU A 5 -40.77 16.13 -18.87
C GLU A 5 -40.09 15.42 -17.70
N THR A 6 -39.95 14.10 -17.84
CA THR A 6 -39.14 13.28 -16.93
C THR A 6 -37.67 13.53 -17.24
N LYS A 7 -37.03 14.43 -16.50
CA LYS A 7 -35.57 14.61 -16.53
C LYS A 7 -34.92 13.39 -15.89
N ALA A 8 -34.47 12.44 -16.71
CA ALA A 8 -33.65 11.33 -16.27
C ALA A 8 -32.37 11.87 -15.63
N GLN A 9 -32.22 11.66 -14.31
CA GLN A 9 -30.96 11.90 -13.63
C GLN A 9 -29.95 10.86 -14.14
N GLU A 10 -28.99 11.32 -14.93
CA GLU A 10 -27.80 10.57 -15.26
C GLU A 10 -27.08 10.24 -13.94
N LYS A 11 -27.24 8.99 -13.51
CA LYS A 11 -26.54 8.43 -12.35
C LYS A 11 -25.06 8.38 -12.73
N GLN A 12 -24.29 9.40 -12.31
CA GLN A 12 -22.85 9.36 -12.41
C GLN A 12 -22.37 8.12 -11.66
N GLU A 13 -22.01 7.09 -12.41
CA GLU A 13 -21.42 5.88 -11.90
C GLU A 13 -20.02 6.26 -11.39
N GLU A 14 -19.91 6.44 -10.07
CA GLU A 14 -18.67 6.73 -9.39
C GLU A 14 -17.66 5.63 -9.75
N ARG A 15 -16.71 5.97 -10.64
CA ARG A 15 -15.73 5.01 -11.13
C ARG A 15 -14.90 4.55 -9.94
N LYS A 16 -15.11 3.31 -9.52
CA LYS A 16 -14.33 2.69 -8.46
C LYS A 16 -12.84 2.76 -8.86
N PRO A 17 -11.96 3.30 -8.01
CA PRO A 17 -10.53 3.23 -8.26
C PRO A 17 -10.10 1.77 -8.43
N VAL A 18 -9.32 1.49 -9.48
CA VAL A 18 -8.78 0.16 -9.79
C VAL A 18 -7.26 0.22 -9.68
N CYS A 19 -6.63 -0.79 -9.08
CA CYS A 19 -5.17 -0.91 -9.11
C CYS A 19 -4.71 -1.06 -10.57
N PRO A 20 -3.84 -0.19 -11.09
CA PRO A 20 -3.32 -0.32 -12.45
C PRO A 20 -2.63 -1.67 -12.66
N LEU A 21 -2.93 -2.31 -13.80
CA LEU A 21 -2.33 -3.55 -14.28
C LEU A 21 -1.77 -3.31 -15.71
N PRO A 22 -0.47 -3.55 -15.96
CA PRO A 22 0.54 -3.96 -15.00
C PRO A 22 0.81 -2.86 -13.94
N PRO A 23 1.36 -3.22 -12.77
CA PRO A 23 1.82 -2.24 -11.80
C PRO A 23 2.75 -1.20 -12.46
N PRO A 24 2.57 0.10 -12.18
CA PRO A 24 3.43 1.13 -12.74
C PRO A 24 4.86 0.93 -12.23
N ASP A 25 5.82 1.18 -13.11
CA ASP A 25 7.22 1.11 -12.74
C ASP A 25 7.61 2.29 -11.86
N LEU A 26 8.58 2.07 -10.97
CA LEU A 26 9.06 3.11 -10.06
C LEU A 26 9.87 4.16 -10.85
N PRO A 27 9.72 5.47 -10.60
CA PRO A 27 10.46 6.47 -11.35
C PRO A 27 11.98 6.27 -11.24
N PRO A 28 12.78 6.54 -12.30
CA PRO A 28 14.22 6.24 -12.31
C PRO A 28 14.99 6.82 -11.12
N LYS A 29 14.66 8.05 -10.70
CA LYS A 29 15.27 8.71 -9.54
C LYS A 29 15.09 7.92 -8.24
N PHE A 30 13.92 7.32 -8.04
CA PHE A 30 13.66 6.50 -6.86
C PHE A 30 14.46 5.21 -6.90
N LYS A 31 14.53 4.57 -8.08
CA LYS A 31 15.33 3.35 -8.24
C LYS A 31 16.78 3.61 -7.92
N GLN A 32 17.34 4.70 -8.46
CA GLN A 32 18.71 5.11 -8.22
C GLN A 32 18.95 5.38 -6.72
N HIS A 33 18.11 6.19 -6.09
CA HIS A 33 18.24 6.51 -4.66
C HIS A 33 18.21 5.24 -3.79
N ILE A 34 17.29 4.31 -4.04
CA ILE A 34 17.18 3.08 -3.26
C ILE A 34 18.40 2.16 -3.47
N LEU A 35 18.87 2.01 -4.72
CA LEU A 35 19.95 1.07 -5.02
C LEU A 35 21.34 1.62 -4.68
N GLU A 36 21.59 2.89 -4.98
CA GLU A 36 22.92 3.51 -4.84
C GLU A 36 23.10 4.18 -3.48
N GLU A 37 22.14 5.01 -3.05
CA GLU A 37 22.28 5.82 -1.84
C GLU A 37 21.87 5.05 -0.58
N MET A 38 20.81 4.24 -0.65
CA MET A 38 20.34 3.43 0.48
C MET A 38 20.99 2.03 0.55
N GLY A 39 21.87 1.68 -0.40
CA GLY A 39 22.55 0.38 -0.44
C GLY A 39 21.63 -0.80 -0.75
N GLY A 40 20.53 -0.57 -1.46
CA GLY A 40 19.57 -1.60 -1.86
C GLY A 40 20.15 -2.54 -2.92
N THR A 41 19.88 -3.84 -2.79
CA THR A 41 20.38 -4.86 -3.75
C THR A 41 19.39 -5.20 -4.86
N GLY A 42 18.19 -4.61 -4.83
CA GLY A 42 17.13 -4.90 -5.79
C GLY A 42 15.78 -4.34 -5.36
N LEU A 43 14.86 -4.28 -6.33
CA LEU A 43 13.50 -3.77 -6.15
C LEU A 43 12.49 -4.87 -6.42
N VAL A 44 11.57 -5.07 -5.48
CA VAL A 44 10.49 -6.04 -5.63
C VAL A 44 9.20 -5.43 -5.14
N LEU A 45 8.16 -5.47 -5.97
CA LEU A 45 6.82 -5.07 -5.55
C LEU A 45 6.27 -6.11 -4.57
N VAL A 46 6.14 -5.72 -3.31
CA VAL A 46 5.58 -6.56 -2.23
C VAL A 46 4.07 -6.34 -2.11
N ILE A 47 3.62 -5.09 -2.23
CA ILE A 47 2.22 -4.72 -2.09
C ILE A 47 1.84 -3.48 -2.91
N GLN A 48 0.60 -3.46 -3.39
CA GLN A 48 -0.03 -2.30 -4.03
C GLN A 48 -1.48 -2.24 -3.55
N LYS A 49 -1.94 -1.06 -3.15
CA LYS A 49 -3.28 -0.85 -2.62
C LYS A 49 -3.83 0.48 -3.12
N ILE A 50 -5.14 0.52 -3.37
CA ILE A 50 -5.89 1.76 -3.55
C ILE A 50 -6.03 2.44 -2.18
N ILE A 51 -5.66 3.71 -2.11
CA ILE A 51 -5.83 4.52 -0.90
C ILE A 51 -7.31 4.87 -0.76
N PHE A 52 -7.92 4.47 0.36
CA PHE A 52 -9.29 4.79 0.74
C PHE A 52 -9.33 5.99 1.67
N TYR A 53 -10.51 6.60 1.81
CA TYR A 53 -10.71 7.74 2.72
C TYR A 53 -10.24 7.44 4.16
N SER A 54 -10.48 6.22 4.66
CA SER A 54 -10.03 5.80 5.99
C SER A 54 -8.50 5.78 6.15
N ASP A 55 -7.75 5.62 5.06
CA ASP A 55 -6.29 5.60 5.08
C ASP A 55 -5.70 7.02 5.27
N VAL A 56 -6.45 8.09 4.96
CA VAL A 56 -5.96 9.47 5.03
C VAL A 56 -6.56 10.29 6.17
N THR A 57 -7.68 9.87 6.74
CA THR A 57 -8.47 10.69 7.69
C THR A 57 -8.51 10.18 9.12
N LEU A 58 -8.17 8.92 9.37
CA LEU A 58 -8.09 8.40 10.73
C LEU A 58 -6.70 8.65 11.28
N LEU A 59 -6.61 9.29 12.46
CA LEU A 59 -5.40 9.33 13.27
C LEU A 59 -5.52 8.27 14.39
N PRO A 60 -4.50 7.41 14.59
CA PRO A 60 -3.31 7.27 13.75
C PRO A 60 -3.70 6.77 12.35
N VAL A 61 -2.97 7.22 11.31
CA VAL A 61 -3.12 6.72 9.93
C VAL A 61 -2.94 5.22 10.01
N VAL A 62 -4.03 4.46 9.89
CA VAL A 62 -4.04 3.00 9.92
C VAL A 62 -4.38 2.58 8.51
N SER A 63 -3.38 2.15 7.73
CA SER A 63 -3.65 1.57 6.42
C SER A 63 -3.62 0.05 6.47
N PRO A 64 -4.79 -0.64 6.52
CA PRO A 64 -4.84 -2.09 6.52
C PRO A 64 -4.49 -2.63 5.14
N TYR A 65 -3.48 -3.50 5.07
CA TYR A 65 -3.02 -4.15 3.86
C TYR A 65 -3.42 -5.63 3.85
N PRO A 66 -3.88 -6.17 2.71
CA PRO A 66 -3.99 -7.62 2.54
C PRO A 66 -2.61 -8.26 2.59
N SER A 67 -2.55 -9.55 2.91
CA SER A 67 -1.28 -10.28 2.94
C SER A 67 -0.50 -10.13 1.63
N PRO A 68 0.84 -9.94 1.68
CA PRO A 68 1.66 -9.87 0.49
C PRO A 68 1.50 -11.14 -0.35
N LYS A 69 0.81 -11.01 -1.49
CA LYS A 69 0.54 -12.10 -2.44
C LYS A 69 1.31 -11.92 -3.75
N SER A 70 2.43 -11.20 -3.73
CA SER A 70 3.21 -10.96 -4.95
C SER A 70 3.79 -12.28 -5.47
N ARG A 71 3.22 -12.78 -6.58
CA ARG A 71 3.76 -13.92 -7.34
C ARG A 71 5.17 -13.62 -7.90
N LEU A 72 5.52 -12.33 -8.01
CA LEU A 72 6.77 -11.83 -8.57
C LEU A 72 7.94 -11.84 -7.57
N MET A 73 7.69 -12.10 -6.27
CA MET A 73 8.79 -12.27 -5.32
C MET A 73 9.49 -13.62 -5.53
N ASN A 74 10.82 -13.62 -5.54
CA ASN A 74 11.61 -14.85 -5.46
C ASN A 74 11.39 -15.58 -4.10
N SER A 75 11.87 -16.81 -3.97
CA SER A 75 11.69 -17.63 -2.76
C SER A 75 12.39 -17.05 -1.54
N SER A 76 13.59 -16.50 -1.71
CA SER A 76 14.39 -15.91 -0.63
C SER A 76 13.76 -14.64 -0.05
N THR A 77 13.28 -13.72 -0.90
CA THR A 77 12.55 -12.51 -0.47
C THR A 77 11.23 -12.92 0.19
N ARG A 78 10.54 -13.95 -0.29
CA ARG A 78 9.33 -14.49 0.38
C ARG A 78 9.63 -15.03 1.76
N GLN A 79 10.72 -15.77 1.93
CA GLN A 79 11.08 -16.31 3.23
C GLN A 79 11.52 -15.22 4.20
N ARG A 80 12.34 -14.26 3.74
CA ARG A 80 12.74 -13.09 4.52
C ARG A 80 11.52 -12.29 4.97
N LEU A 81 10.57 -12.05 4.06
CA LEU A 81 9.31 -11.39 4.40
C LEU A 81 8.47 -12.21 5.39
N LYS A 82 8.38 -13.54 5.25
CA LYS A 82 7.66 -14.39 6.21
C LYS A 82 8.28 -14.35 7.60
N SER A 83 9.60 -14.45 7.70
CA SER A 83 10.31 -14.31 8.97
C SER A 83 10.08 -12.93 9.58
N TRP A 84 10.11 -11.89 8.74
CA TRP A 84 9.87 -10.50 9.12
C TRP A 84 8.42 -10.25 9.62
N LEU A 85 7.43 -10.81 8.94
CA LEU A 85 6.01 -10.75 9.33
C LEU A 85 5.63 -11.75 10.44
N GLY A 86 6.52 -12.70 10.75
CA GLY A 86 6.34 -13.72 11.77
C GLY A 86 6.58 -13.20 13.18
N SER A 87 7.46 -12.21 13.33
CA SER A 87 7.58 -11.47 14.59
C SER A 87 6.32 -10.63 14.78
N GLN A 88 5.45 -10.98 15.74
CA GLN A 88 4.26 -10.19 16.09
C GLN A 88 4.58 -8.83 16.73
N LYS A 89 5.82 -8.36 16.62
CA LYS A 89 6.29 -7.11 17.20
C LYS A 89 6.15 -6.00 16.15
N PRO A 90 5.65 -4.82 16.53
CA PRO A 90 5.74 -3.64 15.68
C PRO A 90 7.20 -3.39 15.30
N MET A 91 7.43 -2.99 14.05
CA MET A 91 8.76 -2.70 13.54
C MET A 91 8.82 -1.34 12.87
N GLN A 92 9.90 -0.61 13.12
CA GLN A 92 10.20 0.62 12.39
C GLN A 92 10.72 0.28 10.99
N VAL A 93 10.12 0.92 9.98
CA VAL A 93 10.52 0.82 8.58
C VAL A 93 10.72 2.21 8.01
N CYS A 94 11.62 2.32 7.04
CA CYS A 94 11.83 3.55 6.28
C CYS A 94 10.76 3.68 5.20
N LEU A 95 10.07 4.81 5.21
CA LEU A 95 9.19 5.28 4.13
C LEU A 95 9.91 6.38 3.36
N LEU A 96 10.13 6.14 2.07
CA LEU A 96 10.64 7.13 1.13
C LEU A 96 9.44 7.83 0.48
N ASP A 97 9.26 9.12 0.76
CA ASP A 97 8.14 9.90 0.24
C ASP A 97 8.35 10.33 -1.24
N PRO A 98 7.33 10.92 -1.90
CA PRO A 98 7.44 11.39 -3.28
C PRO A 98 8.53 12.45 -3.53
N SER A 99 9.02 13.11 -2.48
CA SER A 99 10.11 14.09 -2.51
C SER A 99 11.48 13.49 -2.20
N LEU A 100 11.58 12.15 -2.11
CA LEU A 100 12.77 11.39 -1.72
C LEU A 100 13.22 11.65 -0.28
N LYS A 101 12.33 12.14 0.58
CA LYS A 101 12.62 12.27 2.01
C LYS A 101 12.33 10.94 2.71
N GLN A 102 13.27 10.55 3.54
CA GLN A 102 13.15 9.37 4.38
C GLN A 102 12.44 9.73 5.67
N THR A 103 11.42 8.94 6.02
CA THR A 103 10.69 9.05 7.27
C THR A 103 10.58 7.67 7.89
N SER A 104 10.53 7.59 9.22
CA SER A 104 10.31 6.32 9.91
C SER A 104 8.82 6.16 10.17
N ILE A 105 8.28 5.00 9.82
CA ILE A 105 6.91 4.61 10.15
C ILE A 105 6.92 3.25 10.83
N THR A 106 5.90 2.98 11.63
CA THR A 106 5.73 1.68 12.26
C THR A 106 4.89 0.78 11.38
N PHE A 107 5.45 -0.37 11.02
CA PHE A 107 4.71 -1.47 10.42
C PHE A 107 4.32 -2.47 11.52
N ASN A 108 3.03 -2.78 11.60
CA ASN A 108 2.46 -3.67 12.60
C ASN A 108 1.58 -4.74 11.96
N LYS A 109 1.43 -5.88 12.64
CA LYS A 109 0.50 -6.95 12.28
C LYS A 109 -0.51 -7.11 13.40
N TRP A 110 -1.77 -6.79 13.11
CA TRP A 110 -2.89 -7.03 14.01
C TRP A 110 -3.47 -8.42 13.75
N VAL A 111 -3.50 -9.25 14.78
CA VAL A 111 -4.15 -10.57 14.73
C VAL A 111 -5.58 -10.41 15.24
N MET A 112 -6.56 -10.64 14.37
CA MET A 112 -7.99 -10.57 14.68
C MET A 112 -8.60 -11.96 14.51
N GLY A 113 -8.57 -12.74 15.59
CA GLY A 113 -8.99 -14.15 15.57
C GLY A 113 -8.19 -14.96 14.54
N ASN A 114 -8.89 -15.52 13.55
CA ASN A 114 -8.28 -16.32 12.48
C ASN A 114 -7.70 -15.47 11.33
N THR A 115 -7.81 -14.15 11.40
CA THR A 115 -7.34 -13.23 10.36
C THR A 115 -6.20 -12.34 10.85
N SER A 116 -5.45 -11.78 9.91
CA SER A 116 -4.44 -10.78 10.24
C SER A 116 -4.56 -9.60 9.29
N LEU A 117 -4.40 -8.40 9.84
CA LEU A 117 -4.30 -7.15 9.10
C LEU A 117 -2.93 -6.55 9.32
N TYR A 118 -2.33 -6.03 8.25
CA TYR A 118 -1.05 -5.31 8.34
C TYR A 118 -1.32 -3.83 8.33
N VAL A 119 -0.74 -3.09 9.26
CA VAL A 119 -1.03 -1.67 9.48
C VAL A 119 0.27 -0.90 9.41
N LEU A 120 0.28 0.18 8.64
CA LEU A 120 1.28 1.25 8.75
C LEU A 120 0.73 2.35 9.64
N THR A 121 1.49 2.80 10.64
CA THR A 121 1.18 3.97 11.47
C THR A 121 2.36 4.93 11.49
N ASN A 122 2.09 6.24 11.49
CA ASN A 122 3.13 7.23 11.78
C ASN A 122 3.57 7.13 13.24
N THR A 123 4.85 7.41 13.49
CA THR A 123 5.40 7.63 14.84
C THR A 123 4.94 8.95 15.42
#